data_AF-A0A7K3S3J2-F1
#
_entry.id   AF-A0A7K3S3J2-F1
#
_cell.length_a   1.000
_cell.length_b   1.000
_cell.length_c   1.000
_cell.angle_alpha   90.00
_cell.angle_beta   90.00
_cell.angle_gamma   90.00
#
_symmetry.space_group_name_H-M   'P 1'
#
loop_
_entity.id
_entity.type
_entity.pdbx_description
1 polymer ?
#
loop_
_entity_poly.entity_id
_entity_poly.type
_entity_poly.pdbx_seq_one_letter_code
_entity_poly.pdbx_strand_id
1 'polypeptide(L)'
;AGMDPERAVQALALARDRDESHLVVADIDWEKFVPVYTLTRARPLLRELPEARRASGERSGDDPEPDGRPGDGGLAESLAGLTEPEQRRRLLDLVRTHVAVVLGHDSTSAVEPARAFKEVGFDSVTAVDLRNRLGSACGVRLPATVVFDHVSPQALAGHLWTLLCQGEGDALAGRPLTVELDRLEARLAGLTRDEIERTRVTTRLQALVAKVTETLAGGQDTAARDRLETATADDLFDLIDNELGAA
;
A
#
# COMPACT_ATOMS: atom_id res chain seq x y z
N ALA A 1 2.48 9.62 30.13
CA ALA A 1 2.93 10.80 30.90
C ALA A 1 1.71 11.66 31.17
N GLY A 2 1.61 12.26 32.36
CA GLY A 2 0.52 13.19 32.68
C GLY A 2 0.83 14.60 32.18
N MET A 3 -0.21 15.42 32.05
CA MET A 3 -0.10 16.84 31.66
C MET A 3 0.78 17.61 32.65
N ASP A 4 1.56 18.55 32.12
CA ASP A 4 2.36 19.48 32.93
C ASP A 4 1.45 20.27 33.91
N PRO A 5 1.73 20.25 35.23
CA PRO A 5 0.93 20.94 36.23
C PRO A 5 0.77 22.45 35.99
N GLU A 6 1.79 23.15 35.46
CA GLU A 6 1.69 24.58 35.19
C GLU A 6 0.71 24.85 34.05
N ARG A 7 0.72 24.01 33.00
CA ARG A 7 -0.25 24.09 31.90
C ARG A 7 -1.67 23.78 32.36
N ALA A 8 -1.84 22.81 33.26
CA ALA A 8 -3.14 22.47 33.82
C ALA A 8 -3.75 23.64 34.61
N VAL A 9 -2.94 24.32 35.43
CA VAL A 9 -3.38 25.49 36.21
C VAL A 9 -3.70 26.68 35.29
N GLN A 10 -2.92 26.91 34.23
CA GLN A 10 -3.22 27.94 33.23
C GLN A 10 -4.53 27.67 32.48
N ALA A 11 -4.78 26.42 32.11
CA ALA A 11 -6.03 26.04 31.43
C ALA A 11 -7.25 26.27 32.33
N LEU A 12 -7.14 25.99 33.65
CA LEU A 12 -8.19 26.28 34.63
C LEU A 12 -8.46 27.79 34.78
N ALA A 13 -7.40 28.60 34.79
CA ALA A 13 -7.55 30.06 34.84
C ALA A 13 -8.28 30.60 33.59
N LEU A 14 -7.91 30.11 32.41
CA LEU A 14 -8.56 30.46 31.14
C LEU A 14 -10.04 30.04 31.09
N ALA A 15 -10.37 28.86 31.61
CA ALA A 15 -11.74 28.37 31.66
C ALA A 15 -12.64 29.27 32.53
N ARG A 16 -12.11 29.69 33.69
CA ARG A 16 -12.81 30.60 34.61
C ARG A 16 -13.00 31.98 33.99
N ASP A 17 -11.98 32.51 33.33
CA ASP A 17 -12.03 33.86 32.76
C ASP A 17 -12.96 33.94 31.53
N ARG A 18 -13.25 32.81 30.87
CA ARG A 18 -14.18 32.71 29.75
C ARG A 18 -15.58 32.19 30.11
N ASP A 19 -15.87 31.99 31.40
CA ASP A 19 -17.13 31.43 31.92
C ASP A 19 -17.52 30.10 31.26
N GLU A 20 -16.53 29.28 30.88
CA GLU A 20 -16.77 27.98 30.27
C GLU A 20 -17.05 26.93 31.35
N SER A 21 -18.33 26.62 31.53
CA SER A 21 -18.81 25.67 32.56
C SER A 21 -18.49 24.20 32.26
N HIS A 22 -18.16 23.85 31.01
CA HIS A 22 -17.95 22.47 30.56
C HIS A 22 -16.72 22.38 29.62
N LEU A 23 -15.52 22.43 30.20
CA LEU A 23 -14.26 22.31 29.48
C LEU A 23 -13.54 21.00 29.83
N VAL A 24 -13.07 20.28 28.81
CA VAL A 24 -12.18 19.13 28.96
C VAL A 24 -10.82 19.48 28.39
N VAL A 25 -9.78 19.34 29.20
CA VAL A 25 -8.39 19.56 28.79
C VAL A 25 -7.65 18.23 28.79
N ALA A 26 -7.05 17.88 27.67
CA ALA A 26 -6.28 16.67 27.51
C ALA A 26 -4.92 17.00 26.88
N ASP A 27 -3.87 16.41 27.42
CA ASP A 27 -2.53 16.50 26.83
C ASP A 27 -2.41 15.41 25.75
N ILE A 28 -2.52 15.82 24.50
CA ILE A 28 -2.59 14.92 23.34
C ILE A 28 -1.32 15.06 22.52
N ASP A 29 -0.59 13.95 22.39
CA ASP A 29 0.50 13.81 21.42
C ASP A 29 -0.11 13.60 20.03
N TRP A 30 -0.25 14.70 19.28
CA TRP A 30 -0.91 14.69 17.96
C TRP A 30 -0.17 13.82 16.93
N GLU A 31 1.15 13.70 17.02
CA GLU A 31 1.96 12.87 16.11
C GLU A 31 1.65 11.38 16.26
N LYS A 32 1.36 10.95 17.50
CA LYS A 32 0.94 9.56 17.77
C LYS A 32 -0.57 9.36 17.61
N PHE A 33 -1.36 10.35 18.01
CA PHE A 33 -2.80 10.23 18.11
C PHE A 33 -3.48 10.29 16.74
N VAL A 34 -3.09 11.23 15.88
CA VAL A 34 -3.78 11.48 14.61
C VAL A 34 -3.70 10.30 13.66
N PRO A 35 -2.52 9.70 13.39
CA PRO A 35 -2.42 8.57 12.47
C PRO A 35 -3.26 7.36 12.89
N VAL A 36 -3.44 7.16 14.20
CA VAL A 36 -4.24 6.06 14.78
C VAL A 36 -5.73 6.39 14.76
N TYR A 37 -6.11 7.62 15.06
CA TYR A 37 -7.51 8.01 15.22
C TYR A 37 -8.24 8.22 13.88
N THR A 38 -7.51 8.50 12.79
CA THR A 38 -8.09 8.69 11.45
C THR A 38 -8.08 7.42 10.57
N LEU A 39 -7.62 6.27 11.09
CA LEU A 39 -7.45 5.03 10.33
C LEU A 39 -8.71 4.54 9.60
N THR A 40 -9.87 4.66 10.24
CA THR A 40 -11.12 4.07 9.75
C THR A 40 -11.98 5.07 8.99
N ARG A 41 -11.83 6.37 9.27
CA ARG A 41 -12.60 7.45 8.64
C ARG A 41 -11.90 8.78 8.85
N ALA A 42 -11.80 9.60 7.80
CA ALA A 42 -11.36 10.98 7.93
C ALA A 42 -12.31 11.75 8.87
N ARG A 43 -11.75 12.51 9.83
CA ARG A 43 -12.51 13.30 10.81
C ARG A 43 -12.32 14.79 10.53
N PRO A 44 -13.34 15.48 10.01
CA PRO A 44 -13.25 16.90 9.66
C PRO A 44 -12.81 17.79 10.84
N LEU A 45 -13.23 17.47 12.07
CA LEU A 45 -12.88 18.22 13.27
C LEU A 45 -11.37 18.24 13.56
N LEU A 46 -10.64 17.15 13.23
CA LEU A 46 -9.18 17.15 13.38
C LEU A 46 -8.48 18.02 12.34
N ARG A 47 -9.14 18.31 11.21
CA ARG A 47 -8.63 19.31 10.28
C ARG A 47 -8.80 20.72 10.81
N GLU A 48 -9.64 21.00 11.79
CA GLU A 48 -9.75 22.38 12.30
C GLU A 48 -8.60 22.71 13.27
N LEU A 49 -7.87 21.69 13.74
CA LEU A 49 -6.74 21.83 14.64
C LEU A 49 -5.42 21.93 13.87
N PRO A 50 -4.69 23.05 13.95
CA PRO A 50 -3.42 23.25 13.26
C PRO A 50 -2.38 22.16 13.60
N GLU A 51 -2.33 21.72 14.86
CA GLU A 51 -1.41 20.71 15.37
C GLU A 51 -1.69 19.34 14.75
N ALA A 52 -2.97 18.99 14.56
CA ALA A 52 -3.36 17.72 13.98
C ALA A 52 -3.16 17.68 12.45
N ARG A 53 -3.32 18.82 11.75
CA ARG A 53 -2.94 18.94 10.32
C ARG A 53 -1.45 18.69 10.11
N ARG A 54 -0.61 19.33 10.92
CA ARG A 54 0.85 19.14 10.89
C ARG A 54 1.22 17.67 11.10
N ALA A 55 0.59 17.02 12.08
CA ALA A 55 0.79 15.59 12.36
C ALA A 55 0.26 14.65 11.25
N SER A 56 -0.73 15.08 10.46
CA SER A 56 -1.27 14.30 9.33
C SER A 56 -0.40 14.37 8.07
N GLY A 57 0.63 15.22 8.05
CA GLY A 57 1.42 15.48 6.85
C GLY A 57 0.68 16.30 5.78
N GLU A 58 -0.51 16.85 6.09
CA GLU A 58 -1.20 17.86 5.28
C GLU A 58 -0.43 19.18 5.45
N ARG A 59 0.75 19.29 4.83
CA ARG A 59 1.45 20.55 4.62
C ARG A 59 0.58 21.42 3.73
N SER A 60 0.26 22.62 4.21
CA SER A 60 -0.41 23.68 3.43
C SER A 60 0.26 23.81 2.07
N GLY A 61 -0.53 23.69 1.00
CA GLY A 61 -0.06 23.90 -0.34
C GLY A 61 0.27 25.37 -0.56
N ASP A 62 1.56 25.69 -0.54
CA ASP A 62 2.20 26.74 -1.34
C ASP A 62 3.72 26.63 -1.15
N ASP A 63 4.35 25.68 -1.83
CA ASP A 63 5.81 25.67 -2.11
C ASP A 63 6.09 24.56 -3.16
N PRO A 64 7.05 24.77 -4.08
CA PRO A 64 7.20 23.98 -5.29
C PRO A 64 7.59 22.53 -4.97
N GLU A 65 6.93 21.58 -5.63
CA GLU A 65 7.17 20.14 -5.54
C GLU A 65 8.67 19.81 -5.53
N PRO A 66 9.19 19.10 -4.51
CA PRO A 66 10.32 18.23 -4.74
C PRO A 66 9.77 17.03 -5.49
N ASP A 67 10.06 16.99 -6.78
CA ASP A 67 9.93 15.85 -7.68
C ASP A 67 10.42 14.59 -6.95
N GLY A 68 9.46 13.78 -6.50
CA GLY A 68 9.67 12.77 -5.48
C GLY A 68 8.80 11.56 -5.77
N ARG A 69 8.94 10.99 -6.96
CA ARG A 69 8.62 9.58 -7.20
C ARG A 69 9.16 8.76 -6.02
N PRO A 70 8.34 7.99 -5.28
CA PRO A 70 8.89 6.93 -4.43
C PRO A 70 9.65 6.02 -5.38
N GLY A 71 10.97 5.93 -5.19
CA GLY A 71 11.89 5.31 -6.14
C GLY A 71 11.37 3.96 -6.62
N ASP A 72 11.32 3.83 -7.94
CA ASP A 72 11.00 2.63 -8.71
C ASP A 72 12.16 1.60 -8.63
N GLY A 73 12.65 1.38 -7.40
CA GLY A 73 13.77 0.51 -7.04
C GLY A 73 13.73 0.10 -5.57
N GLY A 74 12.52 -0.11 -5.05
CA GLY A 74 12.24 -0.48 -3.66
C GLY A 74 12.83 -1.83 -3.27
N LEU A 75 12.69 -2.21 -1.99
CA LEU A 75 13.15 -3.47 -1.38
C LEU A 75 13.00 -4.72 -2.29
N ALA A 76 11.95 -4.77 -3.11
CA ALA A 76 11.71 -5.82 -4.11
C ALA A 76 12.84 -5.96 -5.16
N GLU A 77 13.41 -4.87 -5.67
CA GLU A 77 14.53 -4.89 -6.64
C GLU A 77 15.82 -5.37 -5.97
N SER A 78 16.08 -4.91 -4.73
CA SER A 78 17.22 -5.39 -3.93
C SER A 78 17.11 -6.89 -3.59
N LEU A 79 15.90 -7.45 -3.54
CA LEU A 79 15.68 -8.88 -3.31
C LEU A 79 15.78 -9.69 -4.61
N ALA A 80 15.39 -9.12 -5.76
CA ALA A 80 15.39 -9.82 -7.05
C ALA A 80 16.78 -10.33 -7.49
N GLY A 81 17.86 -9.66 -7.07
CA GLY A 81 19.24 -10.08 -7.35
C GLY A 81 19.82 -11.13 -6.39
N LEU A 82 19.09 -11.55 -5.36
CA LEU A 82 19.55 -12.49 -4.32
C LEU A 82 18.94 -13.88 -4.51
N THR A 83 19.63 -14.92 -4.02
CA THR A 83 19.06 -16.28 -3.97
C THR A 83 17.93 -16.35 -2.94
N GLU A 84 16.99 -17.30 -3.09
CA GLU A 84 15.89 -17.51 -2.12
C GLU A 84 16.34 -17.54 -0.63
N PRO A 85 17.38 -18.30 -0.23
CA PRO A 85 17.82 -18.30 1.17
C PRO A 85 18.37 -16.94 1.62
N GLU A 86 19.01 -16.17 0.74
CA GLU A 86 19.51 -14.83 1.03
C GLU A 86 18.38 -13.80 1.15
N GLN A 87 17.37 -13.88 0.27
CA GLN A 87 16.17 -13.06 0.35
C GLN A 87 15.44 -13.26 1.68
N ARG A 88 15.24 -14.51 2.09
CA ARG A 88 14.59 -14.86 3.37
C ARG A 88 15.38 -14.35 4.57
N ARG A 89 16.71 -14.49 4.55
CA ARG A 89 17.58 -13.97 5.60
C ARG A 89 17.48 -12.44 5.69
N ARG A 90 17.50 -11.76 4.54
CA ARG A 90 17.42 -10.29 4.49
C ARG A 90 16.09 -9.77 5.02
N LEU A 91 14.98 -10.43 4.67
CA LEU A 91 13.66 -10.10 5.19
C LEU A 91 13.53 -10.39 6.69
N LEU A 92 14.13 -11.49 7.17
CA LEU A 92 14.17 -11.78 8.59
C LEU A 92 14.94 -10.71 9.38
N ASP A 93 16.09 -10.29 8.88
CA ASP A 93 16.89 -9.23 9.51
C ASP A 93 16.13 -7.89 9.54
N LEU A 94 15.39 -7.57 8.46
CA LEU A 94 14.52 -6.39 8.39
C LEU A 94 13.42 -6.46 9.45
N VAL A 95 12.71 -7.59 9.56
CA VAL A 95 11.66 -7.77 10.57
C VAL A 95 12.25 -7.64 11.98
N ARG A 96 13.37 -8.30 12.27
CA ARG A 96 14.04 -8.22 13.59
C ARG A 96 14.51 -6.81 13.93
N THR A 97 14.94 -6.03 12.93
CA THR A 97 15.31 -4.62 13.10
C THR A 97 14.12 -3.79 13.54
N HIS A 98 12.99 -3.91 12.85
CA HIS A 98 11.78 -3.16 13.21
C HIS A 98 11.19 -3.63 14.55
N VAL A 99 11.25 -4.91 14.85
CA VAL A 99 10.82 -5.47 16.15
C VAL A 99 11.68 -4.93 17.29
N ALA A 100 13.00 -4.87 17.13
CA ALA A 100 13.90 -4.30 18.13
C ALA A 100 13.59 -2.83 18.39
N VAL A 101 13.35 -2.03 17.34
CA VAL A 101 12.98 -0.62 17.46
C VAL A 101 11.66 -0.43 18.20
N VAL A 102 10.63 -1.24 17.88
CA VAL A 102 9.31 -1.15 18.52
C VAL A 102 9.37 -1.54 20.01
N LEU A 103 10.22 -2.50 20.35
CA LEU A 103 10.41 -2.95 21.74
C LEU A 103 11.45 -2.11 22.51
N GLY A 104 12.08 -1.12 21.87
CA GLY A 104 13.13 -0.31 22.49
C GLY A 104 14.41 -1.09 22.81
N HIS A 105 14.70 -2.15 22.07
CA HIS A 105 15.96 -2.89 22.18
C HIS A 105 17.04 -2.26 21.29
N ASP A 106 18.22 -2.06 21.87
CA ASP A 106 19.39 -1.49 21.16
C ASP A 106 19.99 -2.44 20.11
N SER A 107 19.64 -3.74 20.14
CA SER A 107 20.18 -4.75 19.23
C SER A 107 19.13 -5.74 18.73
N THR A 108 19.21 -6.07 17.44
CA THR A 108 18.41 -7.12 16.79
C THR A 108 18.74 -8.52 17.30
N SER A 109 19.92 -8.70 17.92
CA SER A 109 20.30 -9.96 18.57
C SER A 109 19.45 -10.28 19.81
N ALA A 110 18.83 -9.27 20.42
CA ALA A 110 17.89 -9.47 21.53
C ALA A 110 16.54 -10.04 21.07
N VAL A 111 16.23 -9.98 19.77
CA VAL A 111 15.00 -10.51 19.19
C VAL A 111 15.26 -11.92 18.66
N GLU A 112 14.69 -12.92 19.33
CA GLU A 112 14.76 -14.32 18.90
C GLU A 112 13.87 -14.58 17.67
N PRO A 113 14.38 -15.18 16.58
CA PRO A 113 13.63 -15.36 15.33
C PRO A 113 12.36 -16.23 15.45
N ALA A 114 12.40 -17.25 16.29
CA ALA A 114 11.33 -18.23 16.46
C ALA A 114 10.38 -17.90 17.62
N ARG A 115 10.71 -16.91 18.45
CA ARG A 115 9.97 -16.60 19.67
C ARG A 115 8.69 -15.85 19.34
N ALA A 116 7.63 -16.19 20.06
CA ALA A 116 6.33 -15.59 19.82
C ALA A 116 6.32 -14.11 20.25
N PHE A 117 5.73 -13.23 19.43
CA PHE A 117 5.58 -11.81 19.74
C PHE A 117 4.95 -11.58 21.13
N LYS A 118 3.92 -12.36 21.48
CA LYS A 118 3.26 -12.32 22.80
C LYS A 118 4.20 -12.58 23.98
N GLU A 119 5.22 -13.40 23.80
CA GLU A 119 6.18 -13.76 24.87
C GLU A 119 7.28 -12.71 25.07
N VAL A 120 7.40 -11.76 24.14
CA VAL A 120 8.38 -10.66 24.17
C VAL A 120 7.68 -9.32 24.46
N GLY A 121 6.41 -9.35 24.88
CA GLY A 121 5.68 -8.16 25.29
C GLY A 121 5.04 -7.36 24.16
N PHE A 122 4.85 -7.95 22.97
CA PHE A 122 4.03 -7.33 21.93
C PHE A 122 2.55 -7.28 22.35
N ASP A 123 1.99 -6.09 22.31
CA ASP A 123 0.59 -5.76 22.55
C ASP A 123 -0.11 -5.26 21.26
N SER A 124 -1.38 -4.87 21.36
CA SER A 124 -2.15 -4.40 20.21
C SER A 124 -1.65 -3.08 19.61
N VAL A 125 -0.95 -2.23 20.39
CA VAL A 125 -0.46 -0.93 19.91
C VAL A 125 0.87 -1.10 19.17
N THR A 126 1.78 -1.87 19.77
CA THR A 126 3.08 -2.24 19.18
C THR A 126 2.92 -3.08 17.91
N ALA A 127 1.91 -3.97 17.85
CA ALA A 127 1.54 -4.70 16.64
C ALA A 127 1.21 -3.77 15.46
N VAL A 128 0.47 -2.69 15.73
CA VAL A 128 0.10 -1.70 14.70
C VAL A 128 1.31 -0.87 14.28
N ASP A 129 2.18 -0.47 15.21
CA ASP A 129 3.41 0.26 14.86
C ASP A 129 4.37 -0.59 14.00
N LEU A 130 4.56 -1.86 14.36
CA LEU A 130 5.35 -2.81 13.56
C LEU A 130 4.79 -2.96 12.15
N ARG A 131 3.47 -3.12 12.03
CA ARG A 131 2.77 -3.20 10.73
C ARG A 131 3.00 -1.94 9.89
N ASN A 132 2.91 -0.74 10.49
CA ASN A 132 3.16 0.53 9.80
C ASN A 132 4.57 0.61 9.25
N ARG A 133 5.55 0.32 10.11
CA ARG A 133 6.98 0.37 9.77
C ARG A 133 7.32 -0.62 8.66
N LEU A 134 6.83 -1.85 8.77
CA LEU A 134 7.05 -2.88 7.75
C LEU A 134 6.35 -2.54 6.44
N GLY A 135 5.10 -2.04 6.49
CA GLY A 135 4.38 -1.64 5.28
C GLY A 135 5.08 -0.50 4.54
N SER A 136 5.61 0.48 5.27
CA SER A 136 6.39 1.58 4.71
C SER A 136 7.75 1.12 4.15
N ALA A 137 8.45 0.23 4.87
CA ALA A 137 9.77 -0.26 4.45
C ALA A 137 9.70 -1.20 3.23
N CYS A 138 8.63 -1.99 3.15
CA CYS A 138 8.41 -2.93 2.06
C CYS A 138 7.61 -2.33 0.90
N GLY A 139 7.04 -1.14 1.05
CA GLY A 139 6.18 -0.51 0.02
C GLY A 139 4.87 -1.27 -0.22
N VAL A 140 4.36 -1.98 0.79
CA VAL A 140 3.16 -2.84 0.69
C VAL A 140 2.15 -2.52 1.79
N ARG A 141 0.87 -2.67 1.46
CA ARG A 141 -0.21 -2.52 2.43
C ARG A 141 -0.40 -3.83 3.17
N LEU A 142 -0.01 -3.87 4.44
CA LEU A 142 -0.18 -5.06 5.29
C LEU A 142 -1.51 -4.99 6.05
N PRO A 143 -2.28 -6.11 6.15
CA PRO A 143 -3.45 -6.20 6.99
C PRO A 143 -3.13 -5.93 8.47
N ALA A 144 -4.08 -5.37 9.22
CA ALA A 144 -3.90 -5.10 10.65
C ALA A 144 -3.74 -6.39 11.49
N THR A 145 -4.16 -7.54 10.96
CA THR A 145 -4.06 -8.84 11.62
C THR A 145 -2.72 -9.53 11.41
N VAL A 146 -1.84 -9.02 10.53
CA VAL A 146 -0.62 -9.75 10.08
C VAL A 146 0.30 -10.19 11.22
N VAL A 147 0.41 -9.40 12.30
CA VAL A 147 1.23 -9.72 13.48
C VAL A 147 0.57 -10.79 14.36
N PHE A 148 -0.76 -10.89 14.32
CA PHE A 148 -1.53 -11.92 15.01
C PHE A 148 -1.63 -13.22 14.20
N ASP A 149 -1.66 -13.11 12.87
CA ASP A 149 -1.66 -14.25 11.94
C ASP A 149 -0.27 -14.91 11.88
N HIS A 150 0.79 -14.12 12.07
CA HIS A 150 2.17 -14.57 12.07
C HIS A 150 2.85 -14.28 13.41
N VAL A 151 2.71 -15.24 14.32
CA VAL A 151 3.03 -15.08 15.74
C VAL A 151 4.54 -14.93 16.02
N SER A 152 5.43 -15.17 15.05
CA SER A 152 6.88 -15.02 15.21
C SER A 152 7.53 -14.16 14.11
N PRO A 153 8.70 -13.54 14.37
CA PRO A 153 9.48 -12.81 13.37
C PRO A 153 9.77 -13.64 12.11
N GLN A 154 10.08 -14.92 12.28
CA GLN A 154 10.33 -15.84 11.17
C GLN A 154 9.08 -16.11 10.33
N ALA A 155 7.91 -16.30 10.97
CA ALA A 155 6.66 -16.48 10.25
C ALA A 155 6.28 -15.21 9.46
N LEU A 156 6.48 -14.03 10.06
CA LEU A 156 6.20 -12.75 9.42
C LEU A 156 7.14 -12.48 8.23
N ALA A 157 8.43 -12.81 8.37
CA ALA A 157 9.40 -12.70 7.27
C ALA A 157 9.04 -13.64 6.10
N GLY A 158 8.56 -14.85 6.39
CA GLY A 158 8.06 -15.78 5.38
C GLY A 158 6.86 -15.22 4.62
N HIS A 159 5.89 -14.64 5.34
CA HIS A 159 4.74 -13.99 4.72
C HIS A 159 5.16 -12.81 3.81
N LEU A 160 6.07 -11.96 4.27
CA LEU A 160 6.60 -10.85 3.46
C LEU A 160 7.33 -11.36 2.21
N TRP A 161 8.06 -12.47 2.31
CA TRP A 161 8.72 -13.07 1.15
C TRP A 161 7.71 -13.56 0.11
N THR A 162 6.67 -14.26 0.54
CA THR A 162 5.57 -14.68 -0.36
C THR A 162 4.89 -13.47 -1.00
N LEU A 163 4.60 -12.43 -0.21
CA LEU A 163 3.96 -11.21 -0.67
C LEU A 163 4.78 -10.48 -1.75
N LEU A 164 6.09 -10.34 -1.54
CA LEU A 164 6.98 -9.58 -2.41
C LEU A 164 7.46 -10.41 -3.61
N CYS A 165 7.87 -11.66 -3.39
CA CYS A 165 8.48 -12.51 -4.40
C CYS A 165 7.48 -13.37 -5.17
N GLN A 166 6.37 -13.80 -4.54
CA GLN A 166 5.33 -14.62 -5.19
C GLN A 166 4.10 -13.81 -5.62
N GLY A 167 3.91 -12.59 -5.09
CA GLY A 167 2.86 -11.67 -5.55
C GLY A 167 1.45 -11.98 -5.03
N GLU A 168 1.31 -12.74 -3.95
CA GLU A 168 0.01 -13.16 -3.38
C GLU A 168 -0.70 -12.07 -2.54
N GLY A 169 -0.23 -10.83 -2.60
CA GLY A 169 -0.92 -9.72 -1.96
C GLY A 169 -2.04 -9.19 -2.82
N ASP A 170 -3.04 -8.58 -2.18
CA ASP A 170 -4.05 -7.68 -2.78
C ASP A 170 -3.45 -6.48 -3.57
N ALA A 171 -2.15 -6.52 -3.85
CA ALA A 171 -1.42 -5.70 -4.80
C ALA A 171 -1.90 -5.89 -6.25
N LEU A 172 -2.54 -7.01 -6.61
CA LEU A 172 -3.12 -7.17 -7.95
C LEU A 172 -4.34 -6.27 -8.19
N ALA A 173 -5.03 -5.82 -7.14
CA ALA A 173 -6.25 -5.00 -7.27
C ALA A 173 -5.99 -3.49 -7.37
N GLY A 174 -4.77 -3.03 -7.08
CA GLY A 174 -4.42 -1.60 -7.09
C GLY A 174 -3.17 -1.24 -7.88
N ARG A 175 -2.44 -2.22 -8.44
CA ARG A 175 -1.29 -1.95 -9.29
C ARG A 175 -1.75 -1.66 -10.72
N PRO A 176 -1.20 -0.63 -11.37
CA PRO A 176 -1.39 -0.45 -12.80
C PRO A 176 -0.94 -1.70 -13.54
N LEU A 177 -1.77 -2.20 -14.46
CA LEU A 177 -1.47 -3.40 -15.25
C LEU A 177 -0.11 -3.28 -15.98
N THR A 178 0.33 -2.06 -16.30
CA THR A 178 1.64 -1.78 -16.90
C THR A 178 2.80 -2.23 -16.02
N VAL A 179 2.74 -2.02 -14.70
CA VAL A 179 3.80 -2.41 -13.76
C VAL A 179 3.91 -3.94 -13.67
N GLU A 180 2.77 -4.64 -13.72
CA GLU A 180 2.78 -6.11 -13.74
C GLU A 180 3.30 -6.66 -15.07
N LEU A 181 3.10 -5.94 -16.18
CA LEU A 181 3.71 -6.27 -17.48
C LEU A 181 5.22 -6.04 -17.48
N ASP A 182 5.72 -4.93 -16.91
CA ASP A 182 7.15 -4.64 -16.79
C ASP A 182 7.87 -5.70 -15.94
N ARG A 183 7.22 -6.17 -14.87
CA ARG A 183 7.72 -7.27 -14.04
C ARG A 183 7.78 -8.59 -14.81
N LEU A 184 6.75 -8.88 -15.61
CA LEU A 184 6.73 -10.06 -16.46
C LEU A 184 7.88 -9.99 -17.47
N GLU A 185 8.11 -8.84 -18.10
CA GLU A 185 9.21 -8.60 -19.02
C GLU A 185 10.58 -8.85 -18.36
N ALA A 186 10.82 -8.29 -17.17
CA ALA A 186 12.06 -8.52 -16.42
C ALA A 186 12.29 -10.00 -16.08
N ARG A 187 11.21 -10.74 -15.78
CA ARG A 187 11.27 -12.18 -15.50
C ARG A 187 11.54 -13.01 -16.76
N LEU A 188 10.98 -12.60 -17.90
CA LEU A 188 11.26 -13.20 -19.20
C LEU A 188 12.70 -12.96 -19.64
N ALA A 189 13.26 -11.78 -19.36
CA ALA A 189 14.66 -11.47 -19.64
C ALA A 189 15.64 -12.35 -18.85
N GLY A 190 15.22 -12.86 -17.69
CA GLY A 190 15.99 -13.81 -16.86
C GLY A 190 15.91 -15.27 -17.30
N LEU A 191 15.02 -15.65 -18.24
CA LEU A 191 14.92 -17.02 -18.74
C LEU A 191 16.11 -17.32 -19.67
N THR A 192 17.14 -17.93 -19.11
CA THR A 192 18.36 -18.29 -19.84
C THR A 192 18.08 -19.30 -20.96
N ARG A 193 18.33 -18.91 -22.23
CA ARG A 193 18.62 -19.69 -23.46
C ARG A 193 17.91 -21.02 -23.77
N ASP A 194 16.98 -21.53 -22.97
CA ASP A 194 16.21 -22.74 -23.28
C ASP A 194 15.19 -22.43 -24.38
N GLU A 195 15.41 -23.00 -25.56
CA GLU A 195 14.56 -22.81 -26.74
C GLU A 195 13.15 -23.36 -26.52
N ILE A 196 13.02 -24.43 -25.73
CA ILE A 196 11.74 -25.10 -25.48
C ILE A 196 10.88 -24.25 -24.55
N GLU A 197 11.47 -23.69 -23.49
CA GLU A 197 10.76 -22.79 -22.59
C GLU A 197 10.36 -21.49 -23.31
N ARG A 198 11.27 -20.90 -24.09
CA ARG A 198 10.97 -19.70 -24.90
C ARG A 198 9.82 -19.94 -25.89
N THR A 199 9.81 -21.07 -26.58
CA THR A 199 8.73 -21.43 -27.52
C THR A 199 7.39 -21.61 -26.81
N ARG A 200 7.36 -22.27 -25.64
CA ARG A 200 6.12 -22.46 -24.86
C ARG A 200 5.57 -21.14 -24.32
N VAL A 201 6.45 -20.30 -23.79
CA VAL A 201 6.08 -18.98 -23.27
C VAL A 201 5.57 -18.07 -24.39
N THR A 202 6.24 -18.06 -25.54
CA THR A 202 5.83 -17.26 -26.71
C THR A 202 4.44 -17.67 -27.20
N THR A 203 4.20 -18.97 -27.36
CA THR A 203 2.87 -19.51 -27.73
C THR A 203 1.79 -19.08 -26.74
N ARG A 204 2.09 -19.10 -25.44
CA ARG A 204 1.13 -18.72 -24.40
C ARG A 204 0.84 -17.21 -24.40
N LEU A 205 1.84 -16.37 -24.63
CA LEU A 205 1.68 -14.92 -24.76
C LEU A 205 0.84 -14.57 -25.98
N GLN A 206 1.09 -15.19 -27.14
CA GLN A 206 0.28 -15.00 -28.34
C GLN A 206 -1.19 -15.39 -28.11
N ALA A 207 -1.45 -16.51 -27.42
CA ALA A 207 -2.80 -16.91 -27.06
C ALA A 207 -3.49 -15.92 -26.09
N LEU A 208 -2.73 -15.33 -25.17
CA LEU A 208 -3.25 -14.32 -24.25
C LEU A 208 -3.59 -13.02 -24.99
N VAL A 209 -2.71 -12.56 -25.88
CA VAL A 209 -2.98 -11.38 -26.73
C VAL A 209 -4.24 -11.61 -27.57
N ALA A 210 -4.36 -12.77 -28.24
CA ALA A 210 -5.56 -13.09 -29.02
C ALA A 210 -6.84 -13.03 -28.18
N LYS A 211 -6.82 -13.59 -26.96
CA LYS A 211 -7.96 -13.56 -26.05
C LYS A 211 -8.31 -12.15 -25.56
N VAL A 212 -7.31 -11.32 -25.25
CA VAL A 212 -7.54 -9.93 -24.83
C VAL A 212 -8.11 -9.12 -25.98
N THR A 213 -7.56 -9.26 -27.18
CA THR A 213 -8.09 -8.61 -28.39
C THR A 213 -9.51 -9.06 -28.68
N GLU A 214 -9.83 -10.35 -28.55
CA GLU A 214 -11.20 -10.87 -28.71
C GLU A 214 -12.15 -10.33 -27.65
N THR A 215 -11.69 -10.19 -26.40
CA THR A 215 -12.50 -9.61 -25.32
C THR A 215 -12.78 -8.12 -25.56
N LEU A 216 -11.77 -7.37 -26.02
CA LEU A 216 -11.91 -5.95 -26.35
C LEU A 216 -12.73 -5.74 -27.62
N ALA A 217 -12.55 -6.57 -28.65
CA ALA A 217 -13.31 -6.55 -29.89
C ALA A 217 -14.77 -6.98 -29.65
N GLY A 218 -15.01 -7.98 -28.80
CA GLY A 218 -16.36 -8.37 -28.38
C GLY A 218 -17.13 -7.22 -27.73
N GLY A 219 -16.45 -6.32 -27.02
CA GLY A 219 -17.05 -5.08 -26.52
C GLY A 219 -17.44 -4.09 -27.62
N GLN A 220 -16.68 -4.03 -28.72
CA GLN A 220 -17.00 -3.18 -29.87
C GLN A 220 -18.10 -3.77 -30.75
N ASP A 221 -18.13 -5.09 -30.92
CA ASP A 221 -19.13 -5.79 -31.74
C ASP A 221 -20.50 -5.82 -31.05
N THR A 222 -20.53 -5.93 -29.72
CA THR A 222 -21.78 -5.80 -28.94
C THR A 222 -22.28 -4.37 -28.92
N ALA A 223 -21.39 -3.37 -28.81
CA ALA A 223 -21.77 -1.95 -28.86
C ALA A 223 -22.20 -1.49 -30.27
N ALA A 224 -21.63 -2.05 -31.34
CA ALA A 224 -22.06 -1.82 -32.71
C ALA A 224 -23.43 -2.48 -32.97
N ARG A 225 -23.63 -3.70 -32.46
CA ARG A 225 -24.89 -4.44 -32.59
C ARG A 225 -26.04 -3.81 -31.78
N ASP A 226 -25.79 -3.38 -30.54
CA ASP A 226 -26.75 -2.63 -29.72
C ASP A 226 -27.12 -1.28 -30.37
N ARG A 227 -26.16 -0.59 -31.00
CA ARG A 227 -26.45 0.64 -31.76
C ARG A 227 -27.28 0.38 -33.01
N LEU A 228 -27.07 -0.74 -33.72
CA LEU A 228 -27.90 -1.12 -34.86
C LEU A 228 -29.31 -1.54 -34.45
N GLU A 229 -29.48 -2.18 -33.29
CA GLU A 229 -30.80 -2.62 -32.78
C GLU A 229 -31.61 -1.47 -32.16
N THR A 230 -30.97 -0.39 -31.72
CA THR A 230 -31.62 0.80 -31.12
C THR A 230 -31.68 2.02 -32.03
N ALA A 231 -30.97 2.00 -33.16
CA ALA A 231 -31.04 3.05 -34.17
C ALA A 231 -32.44 3.16 -34.75
N THR A 232 -32.95 4.39 -34.86
CA THR A 232 -34.20 4.64 -35.59
C THR A 232 -33.97 4.55 -37.10
N ALA A 233 -35.05 4.43 -37.88
CA ALA A 233 -34.93 4.33 -39.34
C ALA A 233 -34.17 5.52 -39.94
N ASP A 234 -34.30 6.71 -39.38
CA ASP A 234 -33.57 7.91 -39.83
C ASP A 234 -32.07 7.83 -39.51
N ASP A 235 -31.69 7.32 -38.33
CA ASP A 235 -30.28 7.13 -37.96
C ASP A 235 -29.57 6.09 -38.84
N LEU A 236 -30.32 5.10 -39.35
CA LEU A 236 -29.80 4.09 -40.28
C LEU A 236 -29.50 4.68 -41.68
N PHE A 237 -30.28 5.67 -42.14
CA PHE A 237 -30.03 6.34 -43.42
C PHE A 237 -28.85 7.31 -43.34
N ASP A 238 -28.68 8.03 -42.22
CA ASP A 238 -27.53 8.92 -42.00
C ASP A 238 -26.18 8.19 -41.98
N LEU A 239 -26.14 6.94 -41.48
CA LEU A 239 -24.93 6.12 -41.47
C LEU A 239 -24.50 5.68 -42.89
N ILE A 240 -25.48 5.35 -43.74
CA ILE A 240 -25.24 4.95 -45.13
C ILE A 240 -24.77 6.14 -45.96
N ASP A 241 -25.34 7.33 -45.73
CA ASP A 241 -24.94 8.55 -46.42
C ASP A 241 -23.53 9.01 -46.01
N ASN A 242 -23.10 8.80 -44.76
CA ASN A 242 -21.75 9.13 -44.32
C ASN A 242 -20.67 8.16 -44.84
N GLU A 243 -20.98 6.87 -45.02
CA GLU A 243 -20.03 5.88 -45.54
C GLU A 243 -19.99 5.82 -47.07
N LEU A 244 -21.07 6.18 -47.78
CA LEU A 244 -21.12 6.19 -49.25
C LEU A 244 -20.98 7.60 -49.86
N GLY A 245 -21.07 8.67 -49.07
CA GLY A 245 -20.98 10.06 -49.52
C GLY A 245 -19.56 10.65 -49.54
N ALA A 246 -18.53 9.91 -49.11
CA ALA A 246 -17.13 10.31 -49.20
C ALA A 246 -16.42 9.62 -50.38
N ALA A 247 -16.88 9.92 -51.60
CA ALA A 247 -16.16 9.63 -52.84
C ALA A 247 -16.18 10.84 -53.77
#